data_AF-A0AAV5V526-F1
#
_entry.id   AF-A0AAV5V526-F1
#
_cell.length_a   1.000
_cell.length_b   1.000
_cell.length_c   1.000
_cell.angle_alpha   90.00
_cell.angle_beta   90.00
_cell.angle_gamma   90.00
#
_symmetry.space_group_name_H-M   'P 1'
#
loop_
_entity.id
_entity.type
_entity.pdbx_description
1 polymer ?
#
loop_
_entity_poly.entity_id
_entity_poly.type
_entity_poly.pdbx_seq_one_letter_code
_entity_poly.pdbx_strand_id
1 'polypeptide(L)'
;GVEVCSLLSLMFRYLIIVSLPLIHAAISPTEKPCIDLAACATKHCLNKKSIVKKIENSTSLETFEKIVTSFDMICITTKCTASCSLCKSCHYAIEQISSFISGSSNGGVCPILEKCISGCIKGEDIKQILKCVDADCNVHCYDGSCSSCKALSRRIFTRFCRETDVIKMPQFADFNGESCPVVFDRLSDEFVKARRH
;
A
#
# COMPACT_ATOMS: atom_id res chain seq x y z
N GLY A 1 49.99 -37.85 -17.12
CA GLY A 1 49.41 -36.69 -16.42
C GLY A 1 48.40 -35.96 -17.29
N VAL A 2 47.27 -36.60 -17.61
CA VAL A 2 46.14 -35.96 -18.32
C VAL A 2 44.78 -36.28 -17.67
N GLU A 3 44.68 -37.33 -16.84
CA GLU A 3 43.41 -37.69 -16.19
C GLU A 3 43.06 -36.93 -14.91
N VAL A 4 44.01 -36.22 -14.28
CA VAL A 4 43.74 -35.48 -13.02
C VAL A 4 43.04 -34.14 -13.28
N CYS A 5 43.08 -33.64 -14.51
CA CYS A 5 42.58 -32.29 -14.85
C CYS A 5 41.06 -32.22 -15.08
N SER A 6 40.42 -33.31 -15.54
CA SER A 6 38.96 -33.33 -15.78
C SER A 6 38.13 -33.44 -14.49
N LEU A 7 38.63 -34.15 -13.48
CA LEU A 7 37.93 -34.31 -12.20
C LEU A 7 37.91 -33.01 -11.37
N LEU A 8 38.98 -32.22 -11.40
CA LEU A 8 39.02 -30.91 -10.75
C LEU A 8 38.05 -29.90 -11.39
N SER A 9 37.86 -29.94 -12.71
CA SER A 9 36.94 -29.04 -13.42
C SER A 9 35.46 -29.33 -13.11
N LEU A 10 35.11 -30.61 -12.96
CA LEU A 10 33.76 -31.04 -12.57
C LEU A 10 33.44 -30.70 -11.10
N MET A 11 34.40 -30.84 -10.19
CA MET A 11 34.25 -30.45 -8.78
C MET A 11 34.04 -28.93 -8.63
N PHE A 12 34.74 -28.13 -9.42
CA PHE A 12 34.58 -26.66 -9.41
C PHE A 12 33.21 -26.20 -9.91
N ARG A 13 32.64 -26.88 -10.93
CA ARG A 13 31.28 -26.60 -11.42
C ARG A 13 30.20 -27.02 -10.42
N TYR A 14 30.43 -28.11 -9.67
CA TYR A 14 29.49 -28.57 -8.65
C TYR A 14 29.47 -27.63 -7.43
N LEU A 15 30.63 -27.10 -7.04
CA LEU A 15 30.73 -26.14 -5.93
C LEU A 15 30.04 -24.80 -6.23
N ILE A 16 30.08 -24.32 -7.48
CA ILE A 16 29.41 -23.07 -7.87
C ILE A 16 27.86 -23.20 -7.88
N ILE A 17 27.33 -24.39 -8.17
CA ILE A 17 25.88 -24.65 -8.16
C ILE A 17 25.35 -24.77 -6.72
N VAL A 18 26.16 -25.28 -5.79
CA VAL A 18 25.79 -25.44 -4.36
C VAL A 18 26.00 -24.15 -3.56
N SER A 19 26.77 -23.19 -4.09
CA SER A 19 27.00 -21.89 -3.44
C SER A 19 26.07 -20.77 -3.89
N LEU A 20 25.03 -21.01 -4.70
CA LEU A 20 23.98 -20.01 -4.88
C LEU A 20 23.28 -19.86 -3.51
N PRO A 21 23.41 -18.71 -2.83
CA PRO A 21 22.50 -18.47 -1.72
C PRO A 21 21.12 -18.39 -2.35
N LEU A 22 20.23 -19.29 -1.94
CA LEU A 22 18.79 -19.04 -2.01
C LEU A 22 18.57 -17.72 -1.28
N ILE A 23 18.54 -16.62 -2.03
CA ILE A 23 18.09 -15.31 -1.54
C ILE A 23 16.57 -15.45 -1.35
N HIS A 24 16.16 -16.23 -0.35
CA HIS A 24 14.91 -15.98 0.31
C HIS A 24 15.12 -14.64 1.00
N ALA A 25 14.56 -13.58 0.44
CA ALA A 25 14.39 -12.34 1.16
C ALA A 25 13.71 -12.71 2.48
N ALA A 26 14.48 -12.70 3.57
CA ALA A 26 13.98 -13.04 4.89
C ALA A 26 12.96 -11.98 5.26
N ILE A 27 11.67 -12.29 5.08
CA ILE A 27 10.59 -11.42 5.51
C ILE A 27 10.73 -11.30 7.03
N SER A 28 11.01 -10.10 7.50
CA SER A 28 11.13 -9.86 8.94
C SER A 28 9.83 -10.29 9.64
N PRO A 29 9.90 -10.91 10.84
CA PRO A 29 8.71 -11.29 11.60
C PRO A 29 7.75 -10.11 11.86
N THR A 30 8.28 -8.88 11.85
CA THR A 30 7.54 -7.63 12.05
C THR A 30 6.76 -7.16 10.81
N GLU A 31 7.10 -7.64 9.60
CA GLU A 31 6.41 -7.25 8.37
C GLU A 31 5.25 -8.18 7.98
N LYS A 32 5.33 -9.46 8.38
CA LYS A 32 4.32 -10.47 8.04
C LYS A 32 2.88 -10.03 8.36
N PRO A 33 2.57 -9.45 9.54
CA PRO A 33 1.20 -9.02 9.83
C PRO A 33 0.63 -8.00 8.83
N CYS A 34 1.45 -7.06 8.36
CA CYS A 34 1.02 -6.06 7.39
C CYS A 34 0.90 -6.62 5.97
N ILE A 35 1.65 -7.68 5.64
CA ILE A 35 1.48 -8.44 4.40
C ILE A 35 0.15 -9.20 4.42
N ASP A 36 -0.15 -9.88 5.53
CA ASP A 36 -1.41 -10.60 5.72
C ASP A 36 -2.61 -9.65 5.70
N LEU A 37 -2.46 -8.46 6.31
CA LEU A 37 -3.45 -7.40 6.24
C LEU A 37 -3.71 -6.96 4.80
N ALA A 38 -2.65 -6.68 4.02
CA ALA A 38 -2.81 -6.29 2.62
C ALA A 38 -3.52 -7.38 1.82
N ALA A 39 -3.21 -8.67 2.09
CA ALA A 39 -3.90 -9.81 1.48
C ALA A 39 -5.39 -9.84 1.81
N CYS A 40 -5.74 -9.63 3.08
CA CYS A 40 -7.12 -9.57 3.49
C CYS A 40 -7.85 -8.38 2.85
N ALA A 41 -7.25 -7.19 2.88
CA ALA A 41 -7.83 -5.96 2.34
C ALA A 41 -8.13 -6.08 0.84
N THR A 42 -7.17 -6.54 0.03
CA THR A 42 -7.41 -6.70 -1.43
C THR A 42 -8.45 -7.77 -1.74
N LYS A 43 -8.56 -8.80 -0.89
CA LYS A 43 -9.54 -9.88 -1.08
C LYS A 43 -10.96 -9.50 -0.69
N HIS A 44 -11.13 -8.77 0.41
CA HIS A 44 -12.43 -8.59 1.05
C HIS A 44 -12.96 -7.16 1.01
N CYS A 45 -12.08 -6.16 0.90
CA CYS A 45 -12.46 -4.75 0.98
C CYS A 45 -12.30 -3.99 -0.33
N LEU A 46 -11.70 -4.59 -1.35
CA LEU A 46 -11.59 -4.00 -2.68
C LEU A 46 -12.39 -4.80 -3.70
N ASN A 47 -13.32 -4.13 -4.39
CA ASN A 47 -13.99 -4.71 -5.55
C ASN A 47 -13.09 -4.56 -6.79
N LYS A 48 -12.12 -5.46 -6.94
CA LYS A 48 -11.11 -5.39 -8.02
C LYS A 48 -11.74 -5.27 -9.41
N LYS A 49 -12.80 -6.03 -9.68
CA LYS A 49 -13.50 -5.99 -10.98
C LYS A 49 -14.12 -4.61 -11.24
N SER A 50 -14.77 -4.03 -10.23
CA SER A 50 -15.35 -2.69 -10.34
C SER A 50 -14.27 -1.62 -10.52
N ILE A 51 -13.17 -1.70 -9.77
CA ILE A 51 -12.06 -0.76 -9.87
C ILE A 51 -11.43 -0.85 -11.26
N VAL A 52 -11.06 -2.05 -11.73
CA VAL A 52 -10.47 -2.27 -13.06
C VAL A 52 -11.36 -1.69 -14.16
N LYS A 53 -12.67 -1.91 -14.11
CA LYS A 53 -13.62 -1.32 -15.07
C LYS A 53 -13.64 0.22 -15.03
N LYS A 54 -13.47 0.83 -13.86
CA LYS A 54 -13.48 2.30 -13.69
C LYS A 54 -12.20 3.00 -14.19
N ILE A 55 -11.13 2.24 -14.40
CA ILE A 55 -9.81 2.76 -14.78
C ILE A 55 -9.43 2.50 -16.24
N GLU A 56 -10.27 1.80 -17.02
CA GLU A 56 -10.00 1.44 -18.44
C GLU A 56 -9.67 2.65 -19.32
N ASN A 57 -10.31 3.80 -19.08
CA ASN A 57 -10.14 5.02 -19.86
C ASN A 57 -9.57 6.16 -19.00
N SER A 58 -8.63 5.84 -18.11
CA SER A 58 -8.05 6.80 -17.17
C SER A 58 -6.56 6.95 -17.39
N THR A 59 -6.02 8.12 -17.04
CA THR A 59 -4.56 8.31 -16.95
C THR A 59 -3.98 7.43 -15.84
N SER A 60 -2.66 7.26 -15.81
CA SER A 60 -1.96 6.58 -14.70
C SER A 60 -2.25 7.25 -13.35
N LEU A 61 -2.27 8.58 -13.31
CA LEU A 61 -2.57 9.37 -12.12
C LEU A 61 -4.02 9.20 -11.65
N GLU A 62 -4.99 9.32 -12.56
CA GLU A 62 -6.41 9.07 -12.24
C GLU A 62 -6.64 7.62 -11.80
N THR A 63 -5.92 6.67 -12.41
CA THR A 63 -5.95 5.27 -12.01
C THR A 63 -5.46 5.10 -10.58
N PHE A 64 -4.31 5.71 -10.24
CA PHE A 64 -3.78 5.71 -8.88
C PHE A 64 -4.81 6.27 -7.89
N GLU A 65 -5.34 7.46 -8.18
CA GLU A 65 -6.36 8.12 -7.35
C GLU A 65 -7.58 7.23 -7.12
N LYS A 66 -8.15 6.65 -8.17
CA LYS A 66 -9.32 5.75 -8.08
C LYS A 66 -9.03 4.49 -7.26
N ILE A 67 -7.81 3.96 -7.32
CA ILE A 67 -7.43 2.79 -6.53
C ILE A 67 -7.31 3.18 -5.06
N VAL A 68 -6.55 4.22 -4.73
CA VAL A 68 -6.26 4.57 -3.32
C VAL A 68 -7.48 5.15 -2.59
N THR A 69 -8.38 5.83 -3.30
CA THR A 69 -9.68 6.28 -2.76
C THR A 69 -10.69 5.14 -2.60
N SER A 70 -10.44 3.97 -3.19
CA SER A 70 -11.28 2.78 -2.96
C SER A 70 -10.90 2.02 -1.68
N PHE A 71 -9.89 2.48 -0.92
CA PHE A 71 -9.43 1.82 0.29
C PHE A 71 -10.39 2.11 1.46
N ASP A 72 -11.33 1.20 1.68
CA ASP A 72 -12.32 1.32 2.75
C ASP A 72 -11.72 0.89 4.11
N MET A 73 -11.30 1.88 4.91
CA MET A 73 -10.77 1.64 6.24
C MET A 73 -11.80 1.05 7.21
N ILE A 74 -13.09 1.34 7.05
CA ILE A 74 -14.15 0.73 7.87
C ILE A 74 -14.24 -0.76 7.55
N CYS A 75 -14.22 -1.14 6.27
CA CYS A 75 -14.14 -2.54 5.89
C CYS A 75 -12.85 -3.20 6.41
N ILE A 76 -11.69 -2.57 6.26
CA ILE A 76 -10.40 -3.16 6.67
C ILE A 76 -10.40 -3.43 8.19
N THR A 77 -10.82 -2.46 8.99
CA THR A 77 -10.85 -2.58 10.46
C THR A 77 -11.89 -3.58 10.97
N THR A 78 -12.94 -3.89 10.19
CA THR A 78 -14.01 -4.83 10.57
C THR A 78 -13.86 -6.24 9.98
N LYS A 79 -13.42 -6.38 8.73
CA LYS A 79 -13.25 -7.67 8.04
C LYS A 79 -11.84 -8.24 8.17
N CYS A 80 -10.85 -7.38 8.40
CA CYS A 80 -9.45 -7.75 8.51
C CYS A 80 -8.87 -7.46 9.91
N THR A 81 -9.73 -7.41 10.93
CA THR A 81 -9.38 -7.00 12.31
C THR A 81 -8.19 -7.77 12.87
N ALA A 82 -8.15 -9.11 12.70
CA ALA A 82 -7.08 -9.95 13.24
C ALA A 82 -5.70 -9.59 12.67
N SER A 83 -5.59 -9.34 11.36
CA SER A 83 -4.33 -8.90 10.74
C SER A 83 -4.08 -7.42 10.99
N CYS A 84 -5.13 -6.61 11.12
CA CYS A 84 -5.03 -5.17 11.35
C CYS A 84 -4.47 -4.85 12.73
N SER A 85 -4.94 -5.51 13.79
CA SER A 85 -4.45 -5.30 15.16
C SER A 85 -2.97 -5.69 15.33
N LEU A 86 -2.48 -6.63 14.52
CA LEU A 86 -1.07 -7.05 14.52
C LEU A 86 -0.19 -6.19 13.61
N CYS A 87 -0.77 -5.52 12.60
CA CYS A 87 -0.04 -4.59 11.74
C CYS A 87 0.01 -3.21 12.40
N LYS A 88 1.20 -2.77 12.85
CA LYS A 88 1.40 -1.51 13.59
C LYS A 88 0.70 -0.29 12.95
N SER A 89 0.77 -0.14 11.63
CA SER A 89 0.12 0.98 10.93
C SER A 89 -1.40 0.94 10.98
N CYS A 90 -2.00 -0.25 10.90
CA CYS A 90 -3.45 -0.42 10.93
C CYS A 90 -3.98 -0.39 12.36
N HIS A 91 -3.24 -0.98 13.31
CA HIS A 91 -3.54 -0.88 14.72
C HIS A 91 -3.58 0.58 15.19
N TYR A 92 -2.57 1.37 14.81
CA TYR A 92 -2.57 2.80 15.06
C TYR A 92 -3.80 3.50 14.44
N ALA A 93 -4.21 3.14 13.22
CA ALA A 93 -5.41 3.71 12.61
C ALA A 93 -6.69 3.38 13.41
N ILE A 94 -6.80 2.16 13.96
CA ILE A 94 -7.91 1.79 14.88
C ILE A 94 -7.90 2.69 16.12
N GLU A 95 -6.73 2.87 16.76
CA GLU A 95 -6.60 3.72 17.94
C GLU A 95 -7.01 5.16 17.63
N GLN A 96 -6.58 5.72 16.50
CA GLN A 96 -6.96 7.08 16.10
C GLN A 96 -8.46 7.22 15.81
N ILE A 97 -9.08 6.26 15.11
CA ILE A 97 -10.53 6.27 14.87
C ILE A 97 -11.28 6.25 16.20
N SER A 98 -10.86 5.39 17.15
CA SER A 98 -11.46 5.35 18.49
C SER A 98 -11.30 6.69 19.21
N SER A 99 -10.10 7.28 19.16
CA SER A 99 -9.79 8.58 19.75
C SER A 99 -10.62 9.73 19.19
N PHE A 100 -10.89 9.74 17.88
CA PHE A 100 -11.77 10.74 17.26
C PHE A 100 -13.22 10.59 17.72
N ILE A 101 -13.73 9.35 17.79
CA ILE A 101 -15.09 9.07 18.26
C ILE A 101 -15.26 9.47 19.74
N SER A 102 -14.25 9.24 20.57
CA SER A 102 -14.28 9.63 21.98
C SER A 102 -13.96 11.09 22.24
N GLY A 103 -13.63 11.89 21.21
CA GLY A 103 -13.27 13.29 21.34
C GLY A 103 -11.92 13.55 22.04
N SER A 104 -11.10 12.51 22.21
CA SER A 104 -9.77 12.60 22.84
C SER A 104 -8.69 12.64 21.75
N SER A 105 -8.17 13.82 21.41
CA SER A 105 -7.02 13.92 20.49
C SER A 105 -5.72 13.69 21.24
N ASN A 106 -5.07 12.55 21.00
CA ASN A 106 -3.85 12.17 21.72
C ASN A 106 -2.55 12.57 21.01
N GLY A 107 -2.61 13.35 19.92
CA GLY A 107 -1.42 13.73 19.14
C GLY A 107 -0.66 12.50 18.64
N GLY A 108 -1.12 11.88 17.55
CA GLY A 108 -0.52 10.66 17.06
C GLY A 108 0.67 10.88 16.11
N VAL A 109 1.07 9.82 15.43
CA VAL A 109 2.22 9.82 14.51
C VAL A 109 1.94 10.50 13.17
N CYS A 110 0.72 11.00 12.95
CA CYS A 110 0.25 11.63 11.71
C CYS A 110 -0.54 12.92 11.97
N PRO A 111 0.03 13.92 12.66
CA PRO A 111 -0.71 15.05 13.22
C PRO A 111 -1.44 15.92 12.17
N ILE A 112 -0.88 16.07 10.95
CA ILE A 112 -1.52 16.85 9.88
C ILE A 112 -2.77 16.14 9.38
N LEU A 113 -2.65 14.85 9.05
CA LEU A 113 -3.78 14.01 8.62
C LEU A 113 -4.87 13.95 9.71
N GLU A 114 -4.48 13.73 10.96
CA GLU A 114 -5.40 13.67 12.09
C GLU A 114 -6.15 14.98 12.32
N LYS A 115 -5.45 16.11 12.22
CA LYS A 115 -6.06 17.43 12.33
C LYS A 115 -7.05 17.70 11.19
N CYS A 116 -6.72 17.28 9.97
CA CYS A 116 -7.63 17.38 8.83
C CYS A 116 -8.91 16.56 9.07
N ILE A 117 -8.77 15.27 9.43
CA ILE A 117 -9.90 14.38 9.71
C ILE A 117 -10.76 14.94 10.85
N SER A 118 -10.15 15.44 11.91
CA SER A 118 -10.87 16.09 13.02
C SER A 118 -11.66 17.32 12.56
N GLY A 119 -11.17 18.03 11.53
CA GLY A 119 -11.88 19.12 10.87
C GLY A 119 -13.16 18.65 10.18
N CYS A 120 -13.13 17.48 9.54
CA CYS A 120 -14.28 16.88 8.84
C CYS A 120 -15.38 16.36 9.79
N ILE A 121 -15.07 16.04 11.06
CA ILE A 121 -16.02 15.39 11.99
C ILE A 121 -17.02 16.39 12.63
N LYS A 122 -16.94 17.70 12.31
CA LYS A 122 -17.73 18.75 12.98
C LYS A 122 -19.22 18.75 12.59
N GLY A 123 -20.02 17.89 13.21
CA GLY A 123 -21.49 17.96 13.19
C GLY A 123 -22.16 17.45 11.91
N GLU A 124 -21.41 16.78 11.04
CA GLU A 124 -21.89 16.24 9.77
C GLU A 124 -22.27 14.75 9.89
N ASP A 125 -23.13 14.25 8.99
CA ASP A 125 -23.41 12.81 8.90
C ASP A 125 -22.22 12.04 8.29
N ILE A 126 -22.15 10.72 8.55
CA ILE A 126 -21.01 9.86 8.15
C ILE A 126 -20.68 9.98 6.65
N LYS A 127 -21.66 10.18 5.76
CA LYS A 127 -21.37 10.30 4.32
C LYS A 127 -20.63 11.57 3.99
N GLN A 128 -20.98 12.68 4.64
CA GLN A 128 -20.30 13.96 4.47
C GLN A 128 -18.89 13.92 5.04
N ILE A 129 -18.72 13.30 6.22
CA ILE A 129 -17.39 13.06 6.81
C ILE A 129 -16.50 12.28 5.84
N LEU A 130 -16.98 11.16 5.27
CA LEU A 130 -16.21 10.36 4.32
C LEU A 130 -15.86 11.17 3.05
N LYS A 131 -16.81 11.95 2.53
CA LYS A 131 -16.57 12.82 1.38
C LYS A 131 -15.51 13.89 1.66
N CYS A 132 -15.55 14.51 2.84
CA CYS A 132 -14.55 15.49 3.29
C CYS A 132 -13.16 14.85 3.41
N VAL A 133 -13.07 13.69 4.06
CA VAL A 133 -11.79 12.96 4.19
C VAL A 133 -11.21 12.61 2.81
N ASP A 134 -12.04 12.14 1.89
CA ASP A 134 -11.62 11.77 0.54
C ASP A 134 -11.17 12.97 -0.31
N ALA A 135 -11.85 14.11 -0.16
CA ALA A 135 -11.54 15.34 -0.88
C ALA A 135 -10.28 16.03 -0.33
N ASP A 136 -10.18 16.14 1.00
CA ASP A 136 -9.28 17.12 1.61
C ASP A 136 -8.16 16.48 2.42
N CYS A 137 -8.37 15.29 3.00
CA CYS A 137 -7.42 14.72 3.96
C CYS A 137 -6.52 13.63 3.38
N ASN A 138 -6.99 12.85 2.40
CA ASN A 138 -6.22 11.74 1.84
C ASN A 138 -4.85 12.16 1.29
N VAL A 139 -4.69 13.41 0.83
CA VAL A 139 -3.39 13.95 0.37
C VAL A 139 -2.30 13.88 1.45
N HIS A 140 -2.67 14.06 2.72
CA HIS A 140 -1.75 14.01 3.87
C HIS A 140 -1.24 12.59 4.18
N CYS A 141 -1.86 11.56 3.60
CA CYS A 141 -1.29 10.21 3.62
C CYS A 141 -0.03 10.11 2.75
N TYR A 142 0.08 10.94 1.70
CA TYR A 142 1.07 10.79 0.63
C TYR A 142 2.13 11.90 0.61
N ASP A 143 1.83 13.08 1.18
CA ASP A 143 2.67 14.29 1.16
C ASP A 143 3.94 14.23 2.03
N GLY A 144 4.18 13.10 2.67
CA GLY A 144 5.33 12.86 3.56
C GLY A 144 5.02 13.12 5.05
N SER A 145 3.86 13.67 5.39
CA SER A 145 3.50 13.97 6.78
C SER A 145 3.09 12.75 7.61
N CYS A 146 2.77 11.62 6.96
CA CYS A 146 2.33 10.40 7.62
C CYS A 146 2.93 9.14 6.98
N SER A 147 4.15 8.77 7.39
CA SER A 147 4.86 7.59 6.86
C SER A 147 4.10 6.27 7.10
N SER A 148 3.40 6.17 8.23
CA SER A 148 2.60 4.99 8.58
C SER A 148 1.46 4.77 7.58
N CYS A 149 0.73 5.83 7.20
CA CYS A 149 -0.35 5.75 6.21
C CYS A 149 0.20 5.43 4.82
N LYS A 150 1.25 6.15 4.37
CA LYS A 150 1.89 5.89 3.06
C LYS A 150 2.33 4.43 2.96
N ALA A 151 2.96 3.90 4.01
CA ALA A 151 3.48 2.52 4.01
C ALA A 151 2.36 1.46 4.00
N LEU A 152 1.22 1.70 4.65
CA LEU A 152 0.07 0.81 4.59
C LEU A 152 -0.57 0.86 3.18
N SER A 153 -0.87 2.07 2.69
CA SER A 153 -1.43 2.28 1.35
C SER A 153 -0.56 1.63 0.26
N ARG A 154 0.76 1.82 0.33
CA ARG A 154 1.74 1.20 -0.57
C ARG A 154 1.64 -0.32 -0.62
N ARG A 155 1.45 -0.99 0.52
CA ARG A 155 1.33 -2.45 0.59
C ARG A 155 0.05 -2.94 -0.06
N ILE A 156 -1.08 -2.28 0.24
CA ILE A 156 -2.38 -2.62 -0.35
C ILE A 156 -2.35 -2.37 -1.86
N PHE A 157 -1.88 -1.21 -2.29
CA PHE A 157 -1.72 -0.88 -3.71
C PHE A 157 -0.81 -1.88 -4.43
N THR A 158 0.37 -2.16 -3.88
CA THR A 158 1.33 -3.10 -4.48
C THR A 158 0.68 -4.45 -4.73
N ARG A 159 -0.07 -4.95 -3.75
CA ARG A 159 -0.75 -6.23 -3.89
C ARG A 159 -1.87 -6.16 -4.91
N PHE A 160 -2.72 -5.13 -4.85
CA PHE A 160 -3.78 -4.91 -5.83
C PHE A 160 -3.20 -4.88 -7.26
N CYS A 161 -2.21 -4.02 -7.49
CA CYS A 161 -1.53 -3.82 -8.76
C CYS A 161 -0.98 -5.13 -9.35
N ARG A 162 -0.37 -5.99 -8.52
CA ARG A 162 0.12 -7.31 -8.95
C ARG A 162 -1.01 -8.30 -9.25
N GLU A 163 -2.06 -8.31 -8.44
CA GLU A 163 -3.19 -9.23 -8.61
C GLU A 163 -4.08 -8.87 -9.81
N THR A 164 -4.02 -7.62 -10.29
CA THR A 164 -4.83 -7.12 -11.41
C THR A 164 -4.02 -6.71 -12.63
N ASP A 165 -2.70 -6.87 -12.59
CA ASP A 165 -1.79 -6.51 -13.70
C ASP A 165 -1.95 -5.06 -14.20
N VAL A 166 -2.25 -4.11 -13.31
CA VAL A 166 -2.57 -2.71 -13.68
C VAL A 166 -1.41 -2.04 -14.44
N ILE A 167 -0.17 -2.32 -14.05
CA ILE A 167 1.02 -1.75 -14.71
C ILE A 167 1.26 -2.28 -16.14
N LYS A 168 0.52 -3.31 -16.58
CA LYS A 168 0.55 -3.79 -17.97
C LYS A 168 -0.47 -3.06 -18.85
N MET A 169 -1.32 -2.21 -18.28
CA MET A 169 -2.32 -1.46 -19.05
C MET A 169 -1.66 -0.30 -19.82
N PRO A 170 -2.22 0.11 -20.99
CA PRO A 170 -1.58 1.10 -21.87
C PRO A 170 -1.25 2.44 -21.20
N GLN A 171 -2.07 2.91 -20.26
CA GLN A 171 -1.85 4.17 -19.54
C GLN A 171 -0.63 4.15 -18.60
N PHE A 172 0.00 2.98 -18.39
CA PHE A 172 1.24 2.84 -17.63
C PHE A 172 2.48 2.66 -18.51
N ALA A 173 2.38 2.88 -19.83
CA ALA A 173 3.50 2.70 -20.76
C ALA A 173 4.77 3.48 -20.34
N ASP A 174 4.61 4.70 -19.82
CA ASP A 174 5.71 5.58 -19.39
C ASP A 174 6.48 5.08 -18.15
N PHE A 175 5.98 4.03 -17.49
CA PHE A 175 6.65 3.39 -16.35
C PHE A 175 7.60 2.27 -16.78
N ASN A 176 7.76 1.98 -18.08
CA ASN A 176 8.83 1.10 -18.61
C ASN A 176 9.00 -0.26 -17.89
N GLY A 177 7.90 -0.88 -17.44
CA GLY A 177 7.95 -2.15 -16.72
C GLY A 177 8.43 -2.06 -15.27
N GLU A 178 8.45 -0.86 -14.68
CA GLU A 178 8.73 -0.67 -13.26
C GLU A 178 7.80 -1.50 -12.37
N SER A 179 8.32 -1.91 -11.22
CA SER A 179 7.54 -2.68 -10.26
C SER A 179 6.43 -1.84 -9.61
N CYS A 180 5.30 -2.45 -9.27
CA CYS A 180 4.17 -1.78 -8.60
C CYS A 180 4.55 -0.87 -7.41
N PRO A 181 5.51 -1.24 -6.54
CA PRO A 181 5.95 -0.34 -5.46
C PRO A 181 6.63 0.94 -5.96
N VAL A 182 7.41 0.88 -7.04
CA VAL A 182 8.07 2.07 -7.64
C VAL A 182 7.03 2.96 -8.31
N VAL A 183 6.10 2.35 -9.05
CA VAL A 183 4.96 3.06 -9.66
C VAL A 183 4.12 3.78 -8.59
N PHE A 184 3.86 3.12 -7.45
CA PHE A 184 3.20 3.75 -6.31
C PHE A 184 3.97 4.98 -5.82
N ASP A 185 5.28 4.84 -5.58
CA ASP A 185 6.08 5.92 -5.01
C ASP A 185 6.03 7.17 -5.94
N ARG A 186 6.21 6.98 -7.25
CA ARG A 186 6.10 8.04 -8.26
C ARG A 186 4.70 8.67 -8.33
N LEU A 187 3.66 7.87 -8.48
CA LEU A 187 2.28 8.37 -8.62
C LEU A 187 1.78 9.02 -7.32
N SER A 188 2.26 8.59 -6.16
CA SER A 188 1.93 9.24 -4.89
C SER A 188 2.48 10.67 -4.82
N ASP A 189 3.67 10.92 -5.39
CA ASP A 189 4.26 12.26 -5.42
C ASP A 189 3.55 13.15 -6.45
N GLU A 190 3.15 12.60 -7.60
CA GLU A 190 2.33 13.30 -8.60
C GLU A 190 0.94 13.65 -8.05
N PHE A 191 0.30 12.72 -7.32
CA PHE A 191 -0.98 12.93 -6.67
C PHE A 191 -0.94 14.12 -5.68
N VAL A 192 0.12 14.19 -4.87
CA VAL A 192 0.33 15.32 -3.96
C VAL A 192 0.52 16.62 -4.72
N LYS A 193 1.30 16.64 -5.81
CA LYS A 193 1.51 17.84 -6.63
C LYS A 193 0.19 18.34 -7.23
N ALA A 194 -0.64 17.43 -7.74
CA ALA A 194 -1.92 17.77 -8.36
C ALA A 194 -2.95 18.34 -7.36
N ARG A 195 -2.83 18.02 -6.08
CA ARG A 195 -3.76 18.41 -5.00
C ARG A 195 -3.27 19.59 -4.14
N ARG A 196 -2.08 20.15 -4.41
CA ARG A 196 -1.51 21.30 -3.69
C ARG A 196 -1.98 22.67 -4.20
N HIS A 197 -3.03 22.71 -5.02
CA HIS A 197 -3.57 23.93 -5.64
C HIS A 197 -4.89 24.35 -5.00
#